data_AF-A0A924AM72-F1
#
_entry.id   AF-A0A924AM72-F1
#
_cell.length_a   1.000
_cell.length_b   1.000
_cell.length_c   1.000
_cell.angle_alpha   90.00
_cell.angle_beta   90.00
_cell.angle_gamma   90.00
#
_symmetry.space_group_name_H-M   'P 1'
#
loop_
_entity.id
_entity.type
_entity.pdbx_description
1 polymer ?
#
loop_
_entity_poly.entity_id
_entity_poly.type
_entity_poly.pdbx_seq_one_letter_code
_entity_poly.pdbx_strand_id
1 'polypeptide(L)'
;MGASTHFSFQIDYPAASPHTPAQQSAVMDALQPLLQELLAAQDGQASAVVSSSHRGDGSRRVELTTGLDDAQLTQLLKAFSGRHGVRITAFE
;
A
#
# COMPACT_ATOMS: atom_id res chain seq x y z
N MET A 1 0.81 -3.00 26.30
CA MET A 1 1.70 -2.54 25.23
C MET A 1 1.45 -3.45 24.04
N GLY A 2 0.68 -2.99 23.06
CA GLY A 2 0.46 -3.78 21.83
C GLY A 2 1.73 -3.76 21.02
N ALA A 3 2.24 -4.92 20.62
CA ALA A 3 3.38 -5.00 19.72
C ALA A 3 2.91 -4.51 18.34
N SER A 4 3.37 -3.35 17.90
CA SER A 4 3.18 -2.92 16.52
C SER A 4 4.12 -3.73 15.63
N THR A 5 3.57 -4.32 14.59
CA THR A 5 4.32 -5.07 13.58
C THR A 5 4.68 -4.13 12.44
N HIS A 6 5.91 -4.24 11.96
CA HIS A 6 6.38 -3.49 10.81
C HIS A 6 6.35 -4.37 9.57
N PHE A 7 5.65 -3.91 8.55
CA PHE A 7 5.50 -4.57 7.26
C PHE A 7 6.11 -3.69 6.18
N SER A 8 6.79 -4.31 5.23
CA SER A 8 7.28 -3.60 4.05
C SER A 8 6.81 -4.32 2.80
N PHE A 9 6.31 -3.56 1.83
CA PHE A 9 5.84 -4.11 0.56
C PHE A 9 6.05 -3.12 -0.57
N GLN A 10 6.10 -3.64 -1.80
CA GLN A 10 6.11 -2.84 -3.01
C GLN A 10 4.71 -2.79 -3.60
N ILE A 11 4.32 -1.62 -4.06
CA ILE A 11 3.13 -1.43 -4.90
C ILE A 11 3.58 -1.04 -6.29
N ASP A 12 3.07 -1.74 -7.30
CA ASP A 12 3.29 -1.43 -8.71
C ASP A 12 1.99 -1.53 -9.51
N TYR A 13 1.93 -0.79 -10.62
CA TYR A 13 0.87 -0.98 -11.60
C TYR A 13 1.26 -2.09 -12.57
N PRO A 14 0.44 -3.16 -12.73
CA PRO A 14 0.72 -4.16 -13.74
C PRO A 14 0.65 -3.54 -15.14
N ALA A 15 1.51 -3.99 -16.05
CA ALA A 15 1.58 -3.46 -17.42
C ALA A 15 0.25 -3.60 -18.21
N ALA A 16 -0.64 -4.51 -17.77
CA ALA A 16 -1.96 -4.73 -18.35
C ALA A 16 -3.07 -3.89 -17.68
N SER A 17 -2.74 -2.92 -16.82
CA SER A 17 -3.76 -2.12 -16.15
C SER A 17 -4.57 -1.28 -17.15
N PRO A 18 -5.91 -1.22 -17.00
CA PRO A 18 -6.77 -0.41 -17.86
C PRO A 18 -6.64 1.10 -17.60
N HIS A 19 -5.94 1.50 -16.54
CA HIS A 19 -5.72 2.90 -16.17
C HIS A 19 -4.69 3.57 -17.07
N THR A 20 -4.95 4.82 -17.45
CA THR A 20 -3.97 5.63 -18.18
C THR A 20 -2.78 6.00 -17.29
N PRO A 21 -1.60 6.32 -17.85
CA PRO A 21 -0.44 6.72 -17.06
C PRO A 21 -0.72 7.88 -16.09
N ALA A 22 -1.56 8.84 -16.50
CA ALA A 22 -1.97 9.96 -15.65
C ALA A 22 -2.81 9.51 -14.43
N GLN A 23 -3.72 8.54 -14.62
CA GLN A 23 -4.49 7.96 -13.52
C GLN A 23 -3.60 7.15 -12.59
N GLN A 24 -2.67 6.39 -13.16
CA GLN A 24 -1.70 5.61 -12.38
C GLN A 24 -0.84 6.52 -11.50
N SER A 25 -0.30 7.61 -12.06
CA SER A 25 0.47 8.59 -11.28
C SER A 25 -0.38 9.19 -10.17
N ALA A 26 -1.61 9.63 -10.47
CA ALA A 26 -2.49 10.22 -9.46
C ALA A 26 -2.74 9.28 -8.27
N VAL A 27 -2.94 7.98 -8.52
CA VAL A 27 -3.10 6.99 -7.44
C VAL A 27 -1.78 6.75 -6.70
N MET A 28 -0.65 6.68 -7.41
CA MET A 28 0.67 6.51 -6.78
C MET A 28 1.07 7.72 -5.92
N ASP A 29 0.72 8.93 -6.33
CA ASP A 29 0.95 10.16 -5.57
C ASP A 29 0.01 10.26 -4.36
N ALA A 30 -1.21 9.73 -4.48
CA ALA A 30 -2.18 9.64 -3.38
C ALA A 30 -2.03 8.35 -2.54
N LEU A 31 -1.01 7.52 -2.78
CA LEU A 31 -0.91 6.19 -2.18
C LEU A 31 -0.80 6.24 -0.65
N GLN A 32 0.01 7.16 -0.14
CA GLN A 32 0.21 7.34 1.29
C GLN A 32 -1.08 7.73 2.02
N PRO A 33 -1.78 8.83 1.65
CA PRO A 33 -3.02 9.19 2.34
C PRO A 33 -4.11 8.13 2.19
N LEU A 34 -4.21 7.44 1.04
CA LEU A 34 -5.19 6.36 0.85
C LEU A 34 -4.94 5.17 1.77
N LEU A 35 -3.69 4.73 1.91
CA LEU A 35 -3.33 3.64 2.82
C LEU A 35 -3.54 4.06 4.27
N GLN A 36 -3.14 5.27 4.63
CA GLN A 36 -3.31 5.78 5.98
C GLN A 36 -4.79 5.87 6.38
N GLU A 37 -5.68 6.34 5.49
CA GLU A 37 -7.13 6.34 5.73
C GLU A 37 -7.68 4.92 5.90
N LEU A 38 -7.27 4.00 5.02
CA LEU A 38 -7.71 2.60 5.07
C LEU A 38 -7.29 1.90 6.37
N LEU A 39 -6.08 2.17 6.84
CA LEU A 39 -5.53 1.60 8.07
C LEU A 39 -6.15 2.25 9.30
N ALA A 40 -6.30 3.58 9.31
CA ALA A 40 -6.90 4.32 10.43
C ALA A 40 -8.33 3.88 10.75
N ALA A 41 -9.06 3.34 9.75
CA ALA A 41 -10.38 2.77 9.95
C ALA A 41 -10.38 1.50 10.82
N GLN A 42 -9.26 0.78 10.90
CA GLN A 42 -9.12 -0.48 11.66
C GLN A 42 -8.18 -0.32 12.86
N ASP A 43 -7.11 0.45 12.69
CA ASP A 43 -6.07 0.71 13.67
C ASP A 43 -5.69 2.20 13.62
N GLY A 44 -6.21 2.97 14.57
CA GLY A 44 -5.95 4.40 14.68
C GLY A 44 -4.50 4.75 15.07
N GLN A 45 -3.66 3.75 15.35
CA GLN A 45 -2.21 3.93 15.56
C GLN A 45 -1.39 3.49 14.35
N ALA A 46 -2.04 3.00 13.29
CA ALA A 46 -1.34 2.57 12.09
C ALA A 46 -0.73 3.76 11.34
N SER A 47 0.46 3.54 10.78
CA SER A 47 1.19 4.52 10.00
C SER A 47 1.72 3.89 8.73
N ALA A 48 1.48 4.56 7.59
CA ALA A 48 2.00 4.17 6.29
C ALA A 48 2.94 5.26 5.77
N VAL A 49 4.13 4.87 5.35
CA VAL A 49 5.13 5.73 4.71
C VAL A 49 5.35 5.21 3.30
N VAL A 50 5.26 6.10 2.31
CA VAL A 50 5.48 5.74 0.91
C VAL A 50 6.75 6.40 0.41
N SER A 51 7.66 5.58 -0.11
CA SER A 51 8.92 5.99 -0.69
C SER A 51 8.98 5.62 -2.17
N SER A 52 9.61 6.46 -2.98
CA SER A 52 9.90 6.14 -4.39
C SER A 52 10.86 4.95 -4.44
N SER A 53 10.51 3.91 -5.21
CA SER A 53 11.39 2.77 -5.40
C SER A 53 12.41 3.11 -6.49
N HIS A 54 13.66 2.68 -6.35
CA HIS A 54 14.75 2.94 -7.32
C HIS A 54 14.50 2.32 -8.71
N ARG A 55 13.38 1.59 -8.90
CA ARG A 55 12.98 0.94 -10.16
C ARG A 55 12.17 1.83 -11.13
N GLY A 56 11.92 3.10 -10.80
CA GLY A 56 11.23 4.06 -11.67
C GLY A 56 9.78 4.36 -11.26
N ASP A 57 9.15 5.35 -11.90
CA ASP A 57 7.85 5.97 -11.55
C ASP A 57 6.67 5.01 -11.36
N GLY A 58 6.75 3.79 -11.89
CA GLY A 58 5.70 2.77 -11.80
C GLY A 58 5.71 1.91 -10.54
N SER A 59 6.65 2.12 -9.61
CA SER A 59 6.75 1.32 -8.37
C SER A 59 7.05 2.17 -7.15
N ARG A 60 6.25 2.00 -6.09
CA ARG A 60 6.42 2.65 -4.80
C ARG A 60 6.71 1.59 -3.74
N ARG A 61 7.65 1.88 -2.83
CA ARG A 61 7.84 1.09 -1.62
C ARG A 61 6.95 1.67 -0.53
N VAL A 62 6.29 0.81 0.21
CA VAL A 62 5.47 1.18 1.35
C VAL A 62 6.02 0.49 2.58
N GLU A 63 6.17 1.28 3.64
CA GLU A 63 6.51 0.84 4.98
C GLU A 63 5.30 1.11 5.88
N LEU A 64 4.82 0.06 6.54
CA LEU A 64 3.61 0.08 7.32
C LEU A 64 3.91 -0.37 8.74
N THR A 65 3.56 0.45 9.72
CA THR A 65 3.54 0.06 11.14
C THR A 65 2.09 -0.07 11.58
N THR A 66 1.67 -1.22 12.07
CA THR A 66 0.29 -1.44 12.54
C THR A 66 0.24 -2.50 13.64
N GLY A 67 -0.77 -2.43 14.51
CA GLY A 67 -1.12 -3.48 15.46
C GLY A 67 -1.99 -4.59 14.87
N LEU A 68 -2.30 -4.54 13.57
CA LEU A 68 -3.07 -5.58 12.87
C LEU A 68 -2.24 -6.85 12.66
N ASP A 69 -2.88 -8.01 12.79
CA ASP A 69 -2.28 -9.30 12.44
C ASP A 69 -2.16 -9.46 10.91
N ASP A 70 -1.25 -10.32 10.44
CA ASP A 70 -1.00 -10.62 9.03
C ASP A 70 -2.27 -10.92 8.22
N ALA A 71 -3.21 -11.68 8.79
CA ALA A 71 -4.45 -12.04 8.11
C ALA A 71 -5.35 -10.82 7.86
N GLN A 72 -5.47 -9.93 8.85
CA GLN A 72 -6.26 -8.70 8.74
C GLN A 72 -5.61 -7.75 7.72
N LEU A 73 -4.28 -7.60 7.82
CA LEU A 73 -3.54 -6.77 6.89
C LEU A 73 -3.61 -7.28 5.46
N THR A 74 -3.43 -8.59 5.25
CA THR A 74 -3.52 -9.22 3.92
C THR A 74 -4.89 -8.99 3.30
N GLN A 75 -5.98 -9.13 4.07
CA GLN A 75 -7.33 -8.88 3.57
C GLN A 75 -7.53 -7.41 3.16
N LEU A 76 -7.02 -6.49 3.97
CA LEU A 76 -7.11 -5.05 3.74
C LEU A 76 -6.32 -4.62 2.51
N LEU A 77 -5.08 -5.10 2.37
CA LEU A 77 -4.23 -4.87 1.20
C LEU A 77 -4.82 -5.52 -0.07
N LYS A 78 -5.42 -6.72 0.04
CA LYS A 78 -6.09 -7.37 -1.11
C LYS A 78 -7.30 -6.56 -1.59
N ALA A 79 -8.10 -6.02 -0.68
CA ALA A 79 -9.22 -5.14 -1.02
C ALA A 79 -8.72 -3.84 -1.69
N PHE A 80 -7.64 -3.26 -1.17
CA PHE A 80 -6.99 -2.10 -1.75
C PHE A 80 -6.48 -2.36 -3.18
N SER A 81 -5.75 -3.47 -3.37
CA SER A 81 -5.26 -3.94 -4.66
C SER A 81 -6.40 -4.07 -5.68
N GLY A 82 -7.51 -4.71 -5.30
CA GLY A 82 -8.69 -4.87 -6.16
C GLY A 82 -9.38 -3.55 -6.51
N ARG A 83 -9.47 -2.61 -5.55
CA ARG A 83 -10.12 -1.31 -5.76
C ARG A 83 -9.32 -0.38 -6.67
N HIS A 84 -7.99 -0.40 -6.56
CA HIS A 84 -7.11 0.53 -7.26
C HIS A 84 -6.41 -0.07 -8.49
N GLY A 85 -6.58 -1.38 -8.73
CA GLY A 85 -5.94 -2.10 -9.83
C GLY A 85 -4.42 -2.15 -9.71
N VAL A 86 -3.91 -2.14 -8.47
CA VAL A 86 -2.46 -2.18 -8.18
C VAL A 86 -2.06 -3.58 -7.75
N ARG A 87 -0.82 -3.96 -8.05
CA ARG A 87 -0.19 -5.16 -7.53
C ARG A 87 0.56 -4.83 -6.25
N ILE A 88 0.39 -5.65 -5.23
CA ILE A 88 1.12 -5.54 -3.96
C ILE A 88 2.02 -6.76 -3.83
N THR A 89 3.30 -6.53 -3.61
CA THR A 89 4.31 -7.58 -3.42
C THR A 89 5.00 -7.34 -2.07
N ALA A 90 4.73 -8.18 -1.08
CA ALA A 90 5.41 -8.08 0.21
C ALA A 90 6.90 -8.43 0.08
N PHE A 91 7.74 -7.76 0.85
CA PHE A 91 9.13 -8.19 1.05
C PHE A 91 9.11 -9.20 2.21
N GLU A 92 9.48 -10.45 1.95
CA GLU A 92 9.67 -11.49 2.97
C GLU A 92 10.82 -11.15 3.93
#